data_AF-A0A841C3K1-F1
#
_entry.id   AF-A0A841C3K1-F1
#
_cell.length_a   1.000
_cell.length_b   1.000
_cell.length_c   1.000
_cell.angle_alpha   90.00
_cell.angle_beta   90.00
_cell.angle_gamma   90.00
#
_symmetry.space_group_name_H-M   'P 1'
#
loop_
_entity.id
_entity.type
_entity.pdbx_description
1 polymer ?
#
loop_
_entity_poly.entity_id
_entity_poly.type
_entity_poly.pdbx_seq_one_letter_code
_entity_poly.pdbx_strand_id
1 'polypeptide(L)'
;MTRDAASILLDAAIRLLPPSRRDWGRAMRAELAELAPGPDRRSFARGCVRVIATQPATLRHAGYSLLMLAALATVAVWSTRIAYAPLHWGMVALVTLLVAVSWLGRRPGLLGPVRDDGPARLVRAGGYLLVGAMTAGFVASAATKGNAVEQAAYGVPIFAVALTSYLLGFLALTAHRTAATARVLVTGAGAGTAAAALWTVLAFAVPPIPTEVGLALVLTLIATALAAGGNAGHRGSPAHALLAGLSAGMVSALLIFVSVVVLSSYGPDSLIPNLVPAAITPADNLANSRIEIQDPYVAMLFVSSLLAIVLTAAGLATRRSPLRSDLAGDRV
;
A
#
# COMPACT_ATOMS: atom_id res chain seq x y z
N MET A 1 4.72 -45.11 -17.13
CA MET A 1 5.91 -44.24 -17.30
C MET A 1 6.23 -43.57 -15.97
N THR A 2 7.35 -43.92 -15.35
CA THR A 2 7.82 -43.29 -14.12
C THR A 2 8.30 -41.87 -14.43
N ARG A 3 7.78 -40.86 -13.71
CA ARG A 3 8.31 -39.49 -13.80
C ARG A 3 9.74 -39.48 -13.24
N ASP A 4 10.71 -39.19 -14.09
CA ASP A 4 12.09 -39.02 -13.69
C ASP A 4 12.31 -37.67 -12.99
N ALA A 5 13.40 -37.53 -12.22
CA ALA A 5 13.68 -36.29 -11.49
C ALA A 5 13.79 -35.05 -12.42
N ALA A 6 14.25 -35.24 -13.66
CA ALA A 6 14.37 -34.15 -14.64
C ALA A 6 12.99 -33.60 -15.06
N SER A 7 12.01 -34.47 -15.32
CA SER A 7 10.64 -34.05 -15.63
C SER A 7 9.95 -33.37 -14.44
N ILE A 8 10.12 -33.89 -13.22
CA ILE A 8 9.57 -33.26 -12.00
C ILE A 8 10.13 -31.85 -11.80
N LEU A 9 11.45 -31.69 -11.93
CA LEU A 9 12.12 -30.40 -11.77
C LEU A 9 11.66 -29.39 -12.83
N LEU A 10 11.59 -29.80 -14.10
CA LEU A 10 11.15 -28.92 -15.18
C LEU A 10 9.67 -28.55 -15.02
N ASP A 11 8.81 -29.49 -14.64
CA ASP A 11 7.39 -29.23 -14.38
C ASP A 11 7.20 -28.23 -13.24
N ALA A 12 7.99 -28.33 -12.17
CA ALA A 12 7.98 -27.37 -11.07
C ALA A 12 8.40 -25.97 -11.56
N ALA A 13 9.45 -25.87 -12.38
CA ALA A 13 9.90 -24.60 -12.94
C ALA A 13 8.89 -23.98 -13.91
N ILE A 14 8.23 -24.79 -14.75
CA ILE A 14 7.20 -24.31 -15.69
C ILE A 14 5.96 -23.79 -14.94
N ARG A 15 5.63 -24.33 -13.76
CA ARG A 15 4.54 -23.76 -12.94
C ARG A 15 4.83 -22.34 -12.45
N LEU A 16 6.11 -21.93 -12.42
CA LEU A 16 6.52 -20.57 -12.08
C LEU A 16 6.51 -19.62 -13.28
N LEU A 17 6.38 -20.14 -14.52
CA LEU A 17 6.31 -19.30 -15.70
C LEU A 17 5.02 -18.47 -15.71
N PRO A 18 5.08 -17.20 -16.15
CA PRO A 18 3.90 -16.38 -16.30
C PRO A 18 2.95 -16.97 -17.36
N PRO A 19 1.62 -16.73 -17.27
CA PRO A 19 0.64 -17.30 -18.19
C PRO A 19 0.95 -17.05 -19.68
N SER A 20 1.51 -15.89 -20.03
CA SER A 20 1.90 -15.53 -21.40
C SER A 20 3.06 -16.35 -21.98
N ARG A 21 3.77 -17.12 -21.14
CA ARG A 21 4.91 -17.97 -21.53
C ARG A 21 4.62 -19.46 -21.38
N ARG A 22 3.35 -19.85 -21.21
CA ARG A 22 2.96 -21.27 -21.12
C ARG A 22 3.36 -22.05 -22.37
N ASP A 23 3.38 -21.40 -23.53
CA ASP A 23 3.77 -22.03 -24.81
C ASP A 23 5.24 -22.40 -24.82
N TRP A 24 6.09 -21.54 -24.25
CA TRP A 24 7.50 -21.85 -24.04
C TRP A 24 7.68 -23.05 -23.12
N GLY A 25 6.91 -23.10 -22.02
CA GLY A 25 6.92 -24.26 -21.13
C GLY A 25 6.47 -25.54 -21.83
N ARG A 26 5.46 -25.47 -22.70
CA ARG A 26 4.99 -26.62 -23.51
C ARG A 26 6.08 -27.10 -24.47
N ALA A 27 6.74 -26.19 -25.17
CA ALA A 27 7.87 -26.52 -26.05
C ALA A 27 9.02 -27.19 -25.28
N MET A 28 9.43 -26.62 -24.13
CA MET A 28 10.48 -27.22 -23.29
C MET A 28 10.14 -28.64 -22.82
N ARG A 29 8.86 -28.95 -22.54
CA ARG A 29 8.45 -30.32 -22.20
C ARG A 29 8.50 -31.27 -23.39
N ALA A 30 8.13 -30.79 -24.58
CA ALA A 30 8.17 -31.59 -25.80
C ALA A 30 9.63 -31.97 -26.11
N GLU A 31 10.54 -31.00 -26.11
CA GLU A 31 11.98 -31.20 -26.29
C GLU A 31 12.56 -32.14 -25.22
N LEU A 32 12.18 -31.96 -23.95
CA LEU A 32 12.61 -32.89 -22.90
C LEU A 32 12.11 -34.31 -23.17
N ALA A 33 10.89 -34.50 -23.71
CA ALA A 33 10.32 -35.82 -23.95
C ALA A 33 11.04 -36.62 -25.05
N GLU A 34 11.66 -35.95 -26.02
CA GLU A 34 12.45 -36.59 -27.09
C GLU A 34 13.83 -37.08 -26.62
N LEU A 35 14.37 -36.50 -25.55
CA LEU A 35 15.67 -36.90 -25.00
C LEU A 35 15.59 -38.23 -24.24
N ALA A 36 16.47 -39.16 -24.61
CA ALA A 36 16.63 -40.44 -23.89
C ALA A 36 16.99 -40.21 -22.39
N PRO A 37 16.61 -41.14 -21.49
CA PRO A 37 17.01 -41.07 -20.10
C PRO A 37 18.54 -41.03 -19.96
N GLY A 38 19.10 -39.96 -19.36
CA GLY A 38 20.54 -39.80 -19.28
C GLY A 38 21.01 -38.47 -18.69
N PRO A 39 22.33 -38.23 -18.67
CA PRO A 39 22.92 -36.97 -18.20
C PRO A 39 22.49 -35.77 -19.04
N ASP A 40 22.35 -35.93 -20.36
CA ASP A 40 21.95 -34.85 -21.28
C ASP A 40 20.56 -34.31 -20.97
N ARG A 41 19.61 -35.21 -20.69
CA ARG A 41 18.26 -34.86 -20.25
C ARG A 41 18.25 -34.04 -18.96
N ARG A 42 19.14 -34.36 -18.00
CA ARG A 42 19.29 -33.61 -16.73
C ARG A 42 19.93 -32.25 -16.97
N SER A 43 20.96 -32.18 -17.83
CA SER A 43 21.63 -30.93 -18.20
C SER A 43 20.69 -29.98 -18.91
N PHE A 44 19.87 -30.50 -19.84
CA PHE A 44 18.81 -29.74 -20.51
C PHE A 44 17.80 -29.17 -19.51
N ALA A 45 17.26 -30.02 -18.61
CA ALA A 45 16.31 -29.56 -17.58
C ALA A 45 16.93 -28.47 -16.68
N ARG A 46 18.19 -28.62 -16.25
CA ARG A 46 18.90 -27.59 -15.47
C ARG A 46 19.10 -26.30 -16.27
N GLY A 47 19.43 -26.38 -17.55
CA GLY A 47 19.52 -25.23 -18.47
C GLY A 47 18.20 -24.47 -18.56
N CYS A 48 17.09 -25.18 -18.79
CA CYS A 48 15.76 -24.58 -18.80
C CYS A 48 15.40 -23.92 -17.46
N VAL A 49 15.66 -24.60 -16.34
CA VAL A 49 15.41 -24.04 -14.98
C VAL A 49 16.23 -22.77 -14.77
N ARG A 50 17.52 -22.76 -15.14
CA ARG A 50 18.39 -21.59 -15.03
C ARG A 50 17.88 -20.41 -15.85
N VAL A 51 17.45 -20.65 -17.09
CA VAL A 51 16.85 -19.61 -17.94
C VAL A 51 15.57 -19.08 -17.30
N ILE A 52 14.67 -19.95 -16.85
CA ILE A 52 13.41 -19.55 -16.19
C ILE A 52 13.69 -18.74 -14.93
N ALA A 53 14.64 -19.18 -14.10
CA ALA A 53 15.00 -18.56 -12.82
C ALA A 53 15.73 -17.22 -12.98
N THR A 54 16.39 -16.97 -14.11
CA THR A 54 17.08 -15.70 -14.38
C THR A 54 16.18 -14.68 -15.10
N GLN A 55 15.00 -15.09 -15.57
CA GLN A 55 14.07 -14.15 -16.19
C GLN A 55 13.52 -13.15 -15.16
N PRO A 56 13.63 -11.83 -15.41
CA PRO A 56 13.13 -10.80 -14.50
C PRO A 56 11.63 -10.94 -14.18
N ALA A 57 10.83 -11.43 -15.13
CA ALA A 57 9.40 -11.67 -14.92
C ALA A 57 9.14 -12.77 -13.89
N THR A 58 9.86 -13.89 -13.99
CA THR A 58 9.78 -14.99 -13.02
C THR A 58 10.30 -14.56 -11.65
N LEU A 59 11.46 -13.91 -11.61
CA LEU A 59 12.04 -13.39 -10.36
C LEU A 59 11.09 -12.42 -9.66
N ARG A 60 10.44 -11.52 -10.40
CA ARG A 60 9.41 -10.63 -9.84
C ARG A 60 8.21 -11.43 -9.33
N HIS A 61 7.69 -12.37 -10.11
CA HIS A 61 6.52 -13.16 -9.70
C HIS A 61 6.78 -13.97 -8.43
N ALA A 62 7.90 -14.71 -8.39
CA ALA A 62 8.32 -15.47 -7.23
C ALA A 62 8.66 -14.55 -6.05
N GLY A 63 9.43 -13.47 -6.29
CA GLY A 63 9.83 -12.50 -5.28
C GLY A 63 8.64 -11.86 -4.59
N TYR A 64 7.57 -11.50 -5.31
CA TYR A 64 6.37 -10.97 -4.67
C TYR A 64 5.62 -12.00 -3.82
N SER A 65 5.53 -13.25 -4.28
CA SER A 65 4.87 -14.30 -3.50
C SER A 65 5.67 -14.64 -2.24
N LEU A 66 7.00 -14.69 -2.35
CA LEU A 66 7.90 -14.86 -1.21
C LEU A 66 7.79 -13.67 -0.25
N LEU A 67 7.74 -12.43 -0.75
CA LEU A 67 7.56 -11.24 0.10
C LEU A 67 6.23 -11.29 0.86
N MET A 68 5.14 -11.71 0.22
CA MET A 68 3.83 -11.88 0.87
C MET A 68 3.87 -12.95 1.95
N LEU A 69 4.47 -14.11 1.66
CA LEU A 69 4.64 -15.18 2.64
C LEU A 69 5.54 -14.73 3.80
N ALA A 70 6.63 -14.02 3.52
CA ALA A 70 7.53 -13.49 4.53
C ALA A 70 6.83 -12.47 5.42
N ALA A 71 6.00 -11.57 4.86
CA ALA A 71 5.20 -10.63 5.64
C ALA A 71 4.22 -11.35 6.58
N LEU A 72 3.49 -12.35 6.08
CA LEU A 72 2.57 -13.15 6.89
C LEU A 72 3.28 -13.94 7.98
N ALA A 73 4.39 -14.60 7.64
CA ALA A 73 5.20 -15.36 8.59
C ALA A 73 5.79 -14.44 9.67
N THR A 74 6.32 -13.28 9.28
CA THR A 74 6.87 -12.29 10.22
C THR A 74 5.80 -11.84 11.21
N VAL A 75 4.60 -11.51 10.74
CA VAL A 75 3.50 -11.07 11.61
C VAL A 75 3.04 -12.21 12.50
N ALA A 76 2.88 -13.42 11.98
CA ALA A 76 2.47 -14.58 12.78
C ALA A 76 3.50 -14.91 13.88
N VAL A 77 4.79 -14.84 13.57
CA VAL A 77 5.87 -15.03 14.55
C VAL A 77 5.87 -13.90 15.57
N TRP A 78 5.74 -12.64 15.14
CA TRP A 78 5.78 -11.50 16.03
C TRP A 78 4.54 -11.44 16.95
N SER A 79 3.36 -11.77 16.42
CA SER A 79 2.11 -11.78 17.18
C SER A 79 2.09 -12.88 18.25
N THR A 80 3.00 -13.87 18.24
CA THR A 80 3.12 -14.84 19.35
C THR A 80 3.42 -14.19 20.70
N ARG A 81 3.93 -12.95 20.70
CA ARG A 81 4.15 -12.14 21.91
C ARG A 81 2.86 -11.59 22.53
N ILE A 82 1.74 -11.66 21.80
CA ILE A 82 0.43 -11.19 22.24
C ILE A 82 -0.26 -12.35 22.97
N ALA A 83 -0.34 -12.28 24.30
CA ALA A 83 -0.95 -13.33 25.12
C ALA A 83 -2.46 -13.49 24.87
N TYR A 84 -3.15 -12.39 24.53
CA TYR A 84 -4.59 -12.41 24.27
C TYR A 84 -4.90 -12.92 22.86
N ALA A 85 -5.40 -14.15 22.77
CA ALA A 85 -5.61 -14.86 21.51
C ALA A 85 -6.50 -14.11 20.49
N PRO A 86 -7.62 -13.46 20.86
CA PRO A 86 -8.43 -12.71 19.90
C PRO A 86 -7.66 -11.55 19.24
N LEU A 87 -6.81 -10.84 20.00
CA LEU A 87 -5.96 -9.78 19.45
C LEU A 87 -4.89 -10.36 18.50
N HIS A 88 -4.25 -11.47 18.88
CA HIS A 88 -3.30 -12.19 18.02
C HIS A 88 -3.93 -12.53 16.65
N TRP A 89 -5.10 -13.17 16.65
CA TRP A 89 -5.78 -13.56 15.42
C TRP A 89 -6.30 -12.35 14.63
N GLY A 90 -6.74 -11.30 15.33
CA GLY A 90 -7.10 -10.02 14.70
C GLY A 90 -5.96 -9.42 13.89
N MET A 91 -4.72 -9.44 14.41
CA MET A 91 -3.54 -8.95 13.69
C MET A 91 -3.20 -9.81 12.47
N VAL A 92 -3.26 -11.13 12.61
CA VAL A 92 -3.03 -12.05 11.48
C VAL A 92 -4.08 -11.83 10.39
N ALA A 93 -5.36 -11.67 10.77
CA ALA A 93 -6.45 -11.40 9.84
C ALA A 93 -6.28 -10.06 9.11
N LEU A 94 -5.93 -8.99 9.83
CA LEU A 94 -5.61 -7.68 9.27
C LEU A 94 -4.54 -7.76 8.19
N VAL A 95 -3.41 -8.41 8.48
CA VAL A 95 -2.28 -8.50 7.53
C VAL A 95 -2.65 -9.40 6.35
N THR A 96 -3.36 -10.49 6.60
CA THR A 96 -3.89 -11.37 5.55
C THR A 96 -4.81 -10.61 4.60
N LEU A 97 -5.69 -9.75 5.13
CA LEU A 97 -6.57 -8.89 4.34
C LEU A 97 -5.76 -7.94 3.44
N LEU A 98 -4.78 -7.23 3.99
CA LEU A 98 -3.95 -6.29 3.23
C LEU A 98 -3.11 -6.99 2.15
N VAL A 99 -2.58 -8.19 2.45
CA VAL A 99 -1.88 -9.03 1.47
C VAL A 99 -2.82 -9.49 0.36
N ALA A 100 -4.04 -9.92 0.70
CA ALA A 100 -5.06 -10.34 -0.27
C ALA A 100 -5.47 -9.18 -1.19
N VAL A 101 -5.70 -7.99 -0.64
CA VAL A 101 -6.02 -6.78 -1.42
C VAL A 101 -4.85 -6.38 -2.32
N SER A 102 -3.62 -6.42 -1.80
CA SER A 102 -2.41 -6.16 -2.57
C SER A 102 -2.25 -7.15 -3.73
N TRP A 103 -2.56 -8.42 -3.49
CA TRP A 103 -2.54 -9.48 -4.49
C TRP A 103 -3.63 -9.30 -5.55
N LEU A 104 -4.86 -8.98 -5.14
CA LEU A 104 -5.97 -8.70 -6.05
C LEU A 104 -5.67 -7.49 -6.94
N GLY A 105 -5.02 -6.48 -6.39
CA GLY A 105 -4.51 -5.33 -7.13
C GLY A 105 -3.55 -5.70 -8.26
N ARG A 106 -2.89 -6.87 -8.23
CA ARG A 106 -1.98 -7.28 -9.31
C ARG A 106 -2.69 -8.06 -10.43
N ARG A 107 -3.93 -8.48 -10.22
CA ARG A 107 -4.69 -9.28 -11.18
C ARG A 107 -5.41 -8.39 -12.20
N PRO A 108 -5.61 -8.86 -13.44
CA PRO A 108 -6.52 -8.22 -14.38
C PRO A 108 -7.93 -8.22 -13.75
N GLY A 109 -8.51 -7.05 -13.55
CA GLY A 109 -9.77 -6.91 -12.83
C GLY A 109 -10.09 -5.47 -12.47
N LEU A 110 -10.85 -5.28 -11.39
CA LEU A 110 -11.33 -3.97 -10.96
C LEU A 110 -10.20 -2.98 -10.61
N LEU A 111 -9.19 -3.46 -9.89
CA LEU A 111 -8.05 -2.63 -9.47
C LEU A 111 -6.89 -2.72 -10.46
N GLY A 112 -6.75 -3.85 -11.16
CA GLY A 112 -5.88 -4.00 -12.32
C GLY A 112 -4.38 -3.79 -12.08
N PRO A 113 -3.54 -4.28 -13.01
CA PRO A 113 -2.11 -3.99 -12.97
C PRO A 113 -1.86 -2.47 -12.96
N VAL A 114 -0.74 -2.07 -12.38
CA VAL A 114 -0.28 -0.67 -12.40
C VAL A 114 -0.06 -0.21 -13.83
N ARG A 115 -0.32 1.07 -14.11
CA ARG A 115 0.02 1.68 -15.40
C ARG A 115 1.54 1.69 -15.65
N ASP A 116 1.95 1.76 -16.91
CA ASP A 116 3.36 1.60 -17.32
C ASP A 116 4.23 2.86 -17.19
N ASP A 117 3.71 3.95 -16.65
CA ASP A 117 4.46 5.18 -16.38
C ASP A 117 5.12 5.17 -14.99
N GLY A 118 6.21 5.92 -14.88
CA GLY A 118 6.97 6.10 -13.63
C GLY A 118 6.12 6.62 -12.46
N PRO A 119 5.35 7.71 -12.60
CA PRO A 119 4.55 8.26 -11.50
C PRO A 119 3.55 7.27 -10.92
N ALA A 120 2.82 6.50 -11.73
CA ALA A 120 1.90 5.47 -11.22
C ALA A 120 2.62 4.41 -10.40
N ARG A 121 3.79 3.96 -10.84
CA ARG A 121 4.60 2.97 -10.11
C ARG A 121 5.13 3.55 -8.79
N LEU A 122 5.60 4.79 -8.81
CA LEU A 122 6.11 5.47 -7.63
C LEU A 122 5.00 5.67 -6.58
N VAL A 123 3.85 6.21 -6.98
CA VAL A 123 2.71 6.42 -6.08
C VAL A 123 2.22 5.10 -5.50
N ARG A 124 2.15 4.04 -6.32
CA ARG A 124 1.72 2.72 -5.85
C ARG A 124 2.72 2.10 -4.87
N ALA A 125 4.02 2.20 -5.17
CA ALA A 125 5.07 1.74 -4.26
C ALA A 125 5.06 2.52 -2.94
N GLY A 126 4.92 3.85 -3.01
CA GLY A 126 4.77 4.72 -1.83
C GLY A 126 3.56 4.34 -0.99
N GLY A 127 2.41 4.08 -1.62
CA GLY A 127 1.20 3.60 -0.94
C GLY A 127 1.40 2.26 -0.22
N TYR A 128 2.06 1.29 -0.86
CA TYR A 128 2.40 0.01 -0.22
C TYR A 128 3.36 0.19 0.96
N LEU A 129 4.40 1.02 0.82
CA LEU A 129 5.36 1.29 1.88
C LEU A 129 4.69 1.98 3.06
N LEU A 130 3.85 2.97 2.81
CA LEU A 130 3.14 3.72 3.84
C LEU A 130 2.17 2.83 4.62
N VAL A 131 1.29 2.10 3.91
CA VAL A 131 0.37 1.15 4.55
C VAL A 131 1.13 0.08 5.31
N GLY A 132 2.18 -0.51 4.72
CA GLY A 132 3.00 -1.53 5.36
C GLY A 132 3.71 -1.03 6.61
N ALA A 133 4.27 0.18 6.59
CA ALA A 133 4.91 0.80 7.75
C ALA A 133 3.90 1.06 8.88
N MET A 134 2.71 1.57 8.55
CA MET A 134 1.64 1.77 9.54
C MET A 134 1.16 0.44 10.14
N THR A 135 0.98 -0.60 9.31
CA THR A 135 0.64 -1.95 9.79
C THR A 135 1.70 -2.49 10.73
N ALA A 136 2.98 -2.38 10.36
CA ALA A 136 4.09 -2.85 11.18
C ALA A 136 4.16 -2.10 12.53
N GLY A 137 4.01 -0.77 12.50
CA GLY A 137 3.97 0.05 13.71
C GLY A 137 2.80 -0.32 14.62
N PHE A 138 1.61 -0.54 14.05
CA PHE A 138 0.43 -0.97 14.80
C PHE A 138 0.65 -2.35 15.45
N VAL A 139 1.11 -3.35 14.69
CA VAL A 139 1.40 -4.70 15.20
C VAL A 139 2.47 -4.67 16.30
N ALA A 140 3.53 -3.87 16.12
CA ALA A 140 4.58 -3.69 17.12
C ALA A 140 4.02 -3.11 18.42
N SER A 141 3.14 -2.12 18.31
CA SER A 141 2.57 -1.42 19.46
C SER A 141 1.54 -2.25 20.23
N ALA A 142 0.80 -3.14 19.55
CA ALA A 142 -0.29 -3.90 20.14
C ALA A 142 0.15 -4.89 21.24
N ALA A 143 1.41 -5.32 21.22
CA ALA A 143 1.95 -6.19 22.27
C ALA A 143 2.32 -5.43 23.56
N THR A 144 2.41 -4.10 23.51
CA THR A 144 3.01 -3.29 24.59
C THR A 144 2.13 -2.13 25.08
N LYS A 145 1.11 -1.75 24.32
CA LYS A 145 0.25 -0.60 24.63
C LYS A 145 -1.21 -1.02 24.73
N GLY A 146 -1.95 -0.39 25.63
CA GLY A 146 -3.43 -0.42 25.70
C GLY A 146 -4.05 -1.72 26.24
N ASN A 147 -5.37 -1.69 26.41
CA ASN A 147 -6.15 -2.85 26.79
C ASN A 147 -6.34 -3.80 25.59
N ALA A 148 -5.88 -5.04 25.71
CA ALA A 148 -5.92 -6.00 24.61
C ALA A 148 -7.34 -6.34 24.12
N VAL A 149 -8.34 -6.30 25.02
CA VAL A 149 -9.75 -6.55 24.70
C VAL A 149 -10.30 -5.40 23.84
N GLU A 150 -10.06 -4.15 24.26
CA GLU A 150 -10.49 -2.97 23.50
C GLU A 150 -9.80 -2.87 22.14
N GLN A 151 -8.51 -3.19 22.08
CA GLN A 151 -7.79 -3.25 20.81
C GLN A 151 -8.35 -4.31 19.87
N ALA A 152 -8.69 -5.49 20.38
CA ALA A 152 -9.29 -6.54 19.55
C ALA A 152 -10.70 -6.15 19.07
N ALA A 153 -11.50 -5.55 19.94
CA ALA A 153 -12.89 -5.20 19.65
C ALA A 153 -13.04 -3.97 18.73
N TYR A 154 -12.20 -2.96 18.92
CA TYR A 154 -12.34 -1.66 18.25
C TYR A 154 -11.10 -1.29 17.44
N GLY A 155 -9.91 -1.41 18.04
CA GLY A 155 -8.65 -0.99 17.40
C GLY A 155 -8.38 -1.70 16.08
N VAL A 156 -8.36 -3.03 16.09
CA VAL A 156 -8.06 -3.86 14.91
C VAL A 156 -9.09 -3.62 13.79
N PRO A 157 -10.41 -3.65 14.03
CA PRO A 157 -11.37 -3.35 12.97
C PRO A 157 -11.24 -1.94 12.39
N ILE A 158 -11.04 -0.91 13.22
CA ILE A 158 -10.87 0.47 12.76
C ILE A 158 -9.63 0.59 11.88
N PHE A 159 -8.49 0.06 12.33
CA PHE A 159 -7.26 0.05 11.54
C PHE A 159 -7.38 -0.80 10.27
N ALA A 160 -8.11 -1.92 10.30
CA ALA A 160 -8.37 -2.74 9.12
C ALA A 160 -9.13 -1.97 8.05
N VAL A 161 -10.20 -1.28 8.42
CA VAL A 161 -10.99 -0.46 7.50
C VAL A 161 -10.14 0.69 6.94
N ALA A 162 -9.42 1.42 7.80
CA ALA A 162 -8.60 2.54 7.40
C ALA A 162 -7.45 2.12 6.47
N LEU A 163 -6.65 1.12 6.85
CA LEU A 163 -5.52 0.68 6.02
C LEU A 163 -5.96 0.04 4.71
N THR A 164 -7.08 -0.70 4.73
CA THR A 164 -7.66 -1.27 3.51
C THR A 164 -8.19 -0.19 2.58
N SER A 165 -8.85 0.85 3.10
CA SER A 165 -9.35 1.95 2.26
C SER A 165 -8.20 2.72 1.62
N TYR A 166 -7.11 3.03 2.34
CA TYR A 166 -5.91 3.65 1.77
C TYR A 166 -5.33 2.81 0.64
N LEU A 167 -5.17 1.52 0.91
CA LEU A 167 -4.63 0.60 -0.07
C LEU A 167 -5.51 0.57 -1.33
N LEU A 168 -6.83 0.41 -1.18
CA LEU A 168 -7.77 0.46 -2.29
C LEU A 168 -7.70 1.78 -3.07
N GLY A 169 -7.59 2.92 -2.37
CA GLY A 169 -7.44 4.25 -2.97
C GLY A 169 -6.19 4.34 -3.86
N PHE A 170 -5.03 3.93 -3.35
CA PHE A 170 -3.79 3.88 -4.15
C PHE A 170 -3.87 2.88 -5.31
N LEU A 171 -4.47 1.71 -5.10
CA LEU A 171 -4.62 0.70 -6.16
C LEU A 171 -5.55 1.21 -7.29
N ALA A 172 -6.68 1.81 -6.95
CA ALA A 172 -7.64 2.35 -7.91
C ALA A 172 -7.07 3.55 -8.68
N LEU A 173 -6.37 4.45 -7.98
CA LEU A 173 -5.75 5.64 -8.58
C LEU A 173 -4.60 5.30 -9.54
N THR A 174 -3.89 4.19 -9.31
CA THR A 174 -2.72 3.78 -10.12
C THR A 174 -3.02 2.65 -11.11
N ALA A 175 -4.28 2.21 -11.17
CA ALA A 175 -4.76 1.18 -12.08
C ALA A 175 -4.54 1.55 -13.55
N HIS A 176 -4.14 0.62 -14.40
CA HIS A 176 -4.01 0.87 -15.84
C HIS A 176 -5.30 1.40 -16.49
N ARG A 177 -6.47 1.01 -15.96
CA ARG A 177 -7.78 1.40 -16.49
C ARG A 177 -8.32 2.74 -15.97
N THR A 178 -7.68 3.37 -14.99
CA THR A 178 -8.19 4.64 -14.43
C THR A 178 -8.02 5.81 -15.41
N ALA A 179 -8.84 6.85 -15.28
CA ALA A 179 -8.66 8.09 -16.04
C ALA A 179 -7.39 8.85 -15.62
N ALA A 180 -6.89 8.66 -14.39
CA ALA A 180 -5.81 9.45 -13.83
C ALA A 180 -4.58 9.51 -14.75
N THR A 181 -4.15 10.71 -15.13
CA THR A 181 -2.94 10.94 -15.93
C THR A 181 -1.70 11.02 -15.04
N ALA A 182 -0.49 11.00 -15.63
CA ALA A 182 0.75 11.22 -14.85
C ALA A 182 0.71 12.56 -14.11
N ARG A 183 0.15 13.60 -14.75
CA ARG A 183 -0.09 14.91 -14.14
C ARG A 183 -0.99 14.81 -12.91
N VAL A 184 -2.14 14.13 -12.99
CA VAL A 184 -3.07 13.93 -11.85
C VAL A 184 -2.34 13.31 -10.66
N LEU A 185 -1.51 12.30 -10.90
CA LEU A 185 -0.74 11.62 -9.86
C LEU A 185 0.31 12.54 -9.22
N VAL A 186 1.08 13.25 -10.05
CA VAL A 186 2.13 14.18 -9.58
C VAL A 186 1.52 15.33 -8.80
N THR A 187 0.45 15.96 -9.30
CA THR A 187 -0.21 17.06 -8.59
C THR A 187 -0.94 16.57 -7.34
N GLY A 188 -1.58 15.41 -7.39
CA GLY A 188 -2.32 14.84 -6.26
C GLY A 188 -1.37 14.44 -5.12
N ALA A 189 -0.50 13.46 -5.37
CA ALA A 189 0.45 13.00 -4.37
C ALA A 189 1.44 14.10 -3.97
N GLY A 190 1.97 14.87 -4.94
CA GLY A 190 2.92 15.94 -4.69
C GLY A 190 2.37 17.07 -3.83
N ALA A 191 1.15 17.58 -4.12
CA ALA A 191 0.54 18.62 -3.29
C ALA A 191 0.22 18.08 -1.89
N GLY A 192 -0.26 16.84 -1.79
CA GLY A 192 -0.52 16.20 -0.50
C GLY A 192 0.74 16.07 0.36
N THR A 193 1.83 15.58 -0.22
CA THR A 193 3.14 15.48 0.46
C THR A 193 3.70 16.85 0.83
N ALA A 194 3.59 17.85 -0.05
CA ALA A 194 4.05 19.21 0.25
C ALA A 194 3.31 19.83 1.42
N ALA A 195 1.98 19.65 1.50
CA ALA A 195 1.19 20.14 2.63
C ALA A 195 1.55 19.44 3.95
N ALA A 196 1.76 18.12 3.93
CA ALA A 196 2.23 17.39 5.10
C ALA A 196 3.63 17.84 5.54
N ALA A 197 4.56 18.01 4.60
CA ALA A 197 5.90 18.52 4.90
C ALA A 197 5.87 19.92 5.50
N LEU A 198 5.05 20.83 4.94
CA LEU A 198 4.86 22.17 5.48
C LEU A 198 4.30 22.13 6.91
N TRP A 199 3.27 21.31 7.16
CA TRP A 199 2.73 21.11 8.50
C TRP A 199 3.80 20.63 9.49
N THR A 200 4.60 19.62 9.09
CA THR A 200 5.67 19.07 9.92
C THR A 200 6.75 20.12 10.22
N VAL A 201 7.16 20.92 9.24
CA VAL A 201 8.12 22.01 9.44
C VAL A 201 7.58 23.05 10.43
N LEU A 202 6.30 23.42 10.32
CA LEU A 202 5.68 24.37 11.24
C LEU A 202 5.63 23.82 12.67
N ALA A 203 5.30 22.53 12.85
CA ALA A 203 5.30 21.88 14.16
C ALA A 203 6.69 21.87 14.82
N PHE A 204 7.77 21.77 14.03
CA PHE A 204 9.14 21.91 14.54
C PHE A 204 9.55 23.35 14.82
N ALA A 205 9.15 24.28 13.95
CA ALA A 205 9.56 25.68 14.04
C ALA A 205 8.87 26.41 15.20
N VAL A 206 7.65 25.99 15.54
CA VAL A 206 6.82 26.63 16.58
C VAL A 206 6.32 25.55 17.57
N PRO A 207 7.19 25.01 18.44
CA PRO A 207 6.78 24.05 19.46
C PRO A 207 5.83 24.67 20.49
N PRO A 208 4.92 23.88 21.10
CA PRO A 208 4.73 22.43 20.94
C PRO A 208 3.88 22.07 19.70
N ILE A 209 3.73 20.77 19.42
CA ILE A 209 2.79 20.26 18.39
C ILE A 209 1.39 20.84 18.69
N PRO A 210 0.71 21.44 17.71
CA PRO A 210 -0.62 22.01 17.92
C PRO A 210 -1.60 20.94 18.40
N THR A 211 -2.32 21.23 19.49
CA THR A 211 -3.36 20.34 20.05
C THR A 211 -4.61 20.29 19.17
N GLU A 212 -4.82 21.33 18.35
CA GLU A 212 -5.95 21.44 17.44
C GLU A 212 -5.58 20.99 16.02
N VAL A 213 -6.51 20.30 15.35
CA VAL A 213 -6.34 19.85 13.95
C VAL A 213 -6.61 20.92 12.90
N GLY A 214 -6.98 22.15 13.31
CA GLY A 214 -7.41 23.21 12.40
C GLY A 214 -6.40 23.53 11.30
N LEU A 215 -5.11 23.71 11.65
CA LEU A 215 -4.06 23.98 10.68
C LEU A 215 -3.86 22.81 9.70
N ALA A 216 -3.90 21.57 10.20
CA ALA A 216 -3.78 20.38 9.38
C ALA A 216 -4.91 20.30 8.34
N LEU A 217 -6.16 20.55 8.77
CA LEU A 217 -7.31 20.59 7.88
C LEU A 217 -7.20 21.68 6.82
N VAL A 218 -6.78 22.90 7.20
CA VAL A 218 -6.58 24.01 6.26
C VAL A 218 -5.54 23.65 5.20
N LEU A 219 -4.38 23.10 5.59
CA LEU A 219 -3.34 22.69 4.65
C LEU A 219 -3.80 21.55 3.73
N THR A 220 -4.55 20.59 4.25
CA THR A 220 -5.18 19.51 3.47
C THR A 220 -6.18 20.05 2.44
N LEU A 221 -7.02 21.02 2.82
CA LEU A 221 -7.99 21.66 1.92
C LEU A 221 -7.30 22.48 0.83
N ILE A 222 -6.25 23.25 1.18
CA ILE A 222 -5.45 24.00 0.22
C ILE A 222 -4.80 23.05 -0.79
N ALA A 223 -4.18 21.95 -0.34
CA ALA A 223 -3.60 20.95 -1.23
C ALA A 223 -4.63 20.34 -2.18
N THR A 224 -5.81 20.01 -1.65
CA THR A 224 -6.95 19.49 -2.41
C THR A 224 -7.38 20.47 -3.50
N ALA A 225 -7.57 21.74 -3.14
CA ALA A 225 -8.00 22.79 -4.06
C ALA A 225 -6.95 23.09 -5.14
N LEU A 226 -5.66 23.17 -4.77
CA LEU A 226 -4.57 23.40 -5.72
C LEU A 226 -4.43 22.23 -6.71
N ALA A 227 -4.50 20.98 -6.23
CA ALA A 227 -4.44 19.81 -7.10
C ALA A 227 -5.65 19.72 -8.03
N ALA A 228 -6.85 20.01 -7.53
CA ALA A 228 -8.07 20.03 -8.34
C ALA A 228 -8.04 21.16 -9.38
N GLY A 229 -7.77 22.40 -8.97
CA GLY A 229 -7.68 23.57 -9.85
C GLY A 229 -6.62 23.41 -10.93
N GLY A 230 -5.45 22.86 -10.57
CA GLY A 230 -4.38 22.54 -11.50
C GLY A 230 -4.76 21.50 -12.58
N ASN A 231 -5.87 20.77 -12.40
CA ASN A 231 -6.38 19.76 -13.34
C ASN A 231 -7.77 20.10 -13.92
N ALA A 232 -8.37 21.25 -13.55
CA ALA A 232 -9.70 21.68 -14.01
C ALA A 232 -9.69 22.61 -15.24
N GLY A 233 -8.54 23.17 -15.63
CA GLY A 233 -8.43 24.17 -16.71
C GLY A 233 -8.76 23.66 -18.12
N HIS A 234 -8.52 24.48 -19.15
CA HIS A 234 -8.92 24.27 -20.56
C HIS A 234 -8.53 22.91 -21.19
N ARG A 235 -7.54 22.20 -20.63
CA ARG A 235 -7.08 20.87 -21.07
C ARG A 235 -7.44 19.74 -20.10
N GLY A 236 -8.14 20.08 -19.02
CA GLY A 236 -8.54 19.21 -17.93
C GLY A 236 -9.92 18.61 -18.13
N SER A 237 -10.22 17.57 -17.35
CA SER A 237 -11.57 17.01 -17.25
C SER A 237 -12.01 17.09 -15.79
N PRO A 238 -13.32 17.20 -15.49
CA PRO A 238 -13.79 17.20 -14.11
C PRO A 238 -13.37 15.94 -13.34
N ALA A 239 -13.26 14.80 -14.03
CA ALA A 239 -12.72 13.57 -13.49
C ALA A 239 -11.24 13.70 -13.04
N HIS A 240 -10.40 14.36 -13.85
CA HIS A 240 -9.00 14.60 -13.48
C HIS A 240 -8.88 15.52 -12.27
N ALA A 241 -9.67 16.60 -12.22
CA ALA A 241 -9.70 17.51 -11.08
C ALA A 241 -10.13 16.80 -9.79
N LEU A 242 -11.20 16.00 -9.86
CA LEU A 242 -11.70 15.22 -8.72
C LEU A 242 -10.65 14.22 -8.21
N LEU A 243 -10.06 13.40 -9.09
CA LEU A 243 -9.06 12.41 -8.71
C LEU A 243 -7.81 13.06 -8.12
N ALA A 244 -7.35 14.18 -8.68
CA ALA A 244 -6.18 14.91 -8.16
C ALA A 244 -6.46 15.50 -6.77
N GLY A 245 -7.62 16.14 -6.58
CA GLY A 245 -8.04 16.71 -5.31
C GLY A 245 -8.17 15.65 -4.23
N LEU A 246 -8.93 14.57 -4.49
CA LEU A 246 -9.11 13.46 -3.55
C LEU A 246 -7.78 12.80 -3.18
N SER A 247 -6.88 12.62 -4.16
CA SER A 247 -5.53 12.11 -3.91
C SER A 247 -4.71 13.03 -3.01
N ALA A 248 -4.74 14.35 -3.23
CA ALA A 248 -4.00 15.30 -2.41
C ALA A 248 -4.53 15.37 -0.98
N GLY A 249 -5.86 15.38 -0.84
CA GLY A 249 -6.50 15.36 0.47
C GLY A 249 -6.18 14.09 1.24
N MET A 250 -6.31 12.92 0.61
CA MET A 250 -5.99 11.62 1.21
C MET A 250 -4.51 11.57 1.64
N VAL A 251 -3.58 11.92 0.76
CA VAL A 251 -2.13 11.85 1.03
C VAL A 251 -1.72 12.83 2.12
N SER A 252 -2.19 14.09 2.08
CA SER A 252 -1.85 15.07 3.11
C SER A 252 -2.37 14.66 4.48
N ALA A 253 -3.65 14.32 4.60
CA ALA A 253 -4.26 13.95 5.87
C ALA A 253 -3.58 12.72 6.50
N LEU A 254 -3.27 11.71 5.68
CA LEU A 254 -2.58 10.51 6.13
C LEU A 254 -1.14 10.79 6.57
N LEU A 255 -0.37 11.56 5.80
CA LEU A 255 1.02 11.88 6.13
C LEU A 255 1.14 12.84 7.32
N ILE A 256 0.18 13.74 7.53
CA ILE A 256 0.12 14.57 8.75
C ILE A 256 -0.08 13.68 9.97
N PHE A 257 -1.05 12.75 9.95
CA PHE A 257 -1.25 11.80 11.04
C PHE A 257 0.02 10.98 11.32
N VAL A 258 0.66 10.44 10.27
CA VAL A 258 1.93 9.71 10.43
C VAL A 258 3.03 10.60 11.00
N SER A 259 3.10 11.86 10.59
CA SER A 259 4.06 12.81 11.15
C SER A 259 3.83 13.02 12.64
N VAL A 260 2.58 13.21 13.09
CA VAL A 260 2.23 13.33 14.51
C VAL A 260 2.69 12.11 15.29
N VAL A 261 2.39 10.89 14.81
CA VAL A 261 2.80 9.64 15.46
C VAL A 261 4.33 9.54 15.58
N VAL A 262 5.06 9.92 14.53
CA VAL A 262 6.52 9.89 14.53
C VAL A 262 7.08 10.94 15.51
N LEU A 263 6.59 12.17 15.47
CA LEU A 263 7.04 13.26 16.34
C LEU A 263 6.70 12.99 17.81
N SER A 264 5.51 12.47 18.10
CA SER A 264 5.11 12.14 19.46
C SER A 264 5.90 10.95 20.03
N SER A 265 6.32 10.00 19.19
CA SER A 265 7.04 8.81 19.63
C SER A 265 8.55 9.03 19.73
N TYR A 266 9.14 9.83 18.84
CA TYR A 266 10.59 9.93 18.68
C TYR A 266 11.12 11.37 18.72
N GLY A 267 10.25 12.38 18.71
CA GLY A 267 10.64 13.78 18.78
C GLY A 267 11.08 14.20 20.19
N PRO A 268 11.83 15.32 20.29
CA PRO A 268 12.28 15.85 21.58
C PRO A 268 11.10 16.27 22.47
N ASP A 269 11.32 16.25 23.78
CA ASP A 269 10.28 16.55 24.78
C ASP A 269 9.65 17.93 24.61
N SER A 270 10.40 18.90 24.06
CA SER A 270 9.91 20.26 23.77
C SER A 270 8.77 20.31 22.75
N LEU A 271 8.59 19.26 21.94
CA LEU A 271 7.46 19.18 20.99
C LEU A 271 6.16 18.74 21.67
N ILE A 272 6.21 18.18 22.87
CA ILE A 272 5.04 17.57 23.50
C ILE A 272 4.36 18.60 24.40
N PRO A 273 3.11 19.00 24.11
CA PRO A 273 2.38 19.90 25.00
C PRO A 273 2.05 19.19 26.31
N ASN A 274 1.92 19.95 27.40
CA ASN A 274 1.45 19.41 28.68
C ASN A 274 -0.08 19.26 28.63
N LEU A 275 -0.56 18.04 28.43
CA LEU A 275 -1.99 17.73 28.25
C LEU A 275 -2.65 17.17 29.52
N VAL A 276 -1.86 16.67 30.46
CA VAL A 276 -2.37 16.04 31.69
C VAL A 276 -2.21 17.00 32.87
N PRO A 277 -3.28 17.63 33.37
CA PRO A 277 -3.22 18.56 34.51
C PRO A 277 -3.13 17.85 35.88
N ALA A 278 -2.72 16.58 35.94
CA ALA A 278 -2.72 15.78 37.16
C ALA A 278 -1.43 15.94 37.98
N ALA A 279 -1.53 15.70 39.29
CA ALA A 279 -0.39 15.62 40.22
C ALA A 279 0.40 14.30 40.04
N ILE A 280 0.94 14.10 38.85
CA ILE A 280 1.82 12.98 38.49
C ILE A 280 3.26 13.47 38.32
N THR A 281 4.21 12.52 38.27
CA THR A 281 5.61 12.88 38.05
C THR A 281 5.80 13.52 36.66
N PRO A 282 6.81 14.40 36.47
CA PRO A 282 7.08 14.99 35.16
C PRO A 282 7.32 13.94 34.05
N ALA A 283 7.91 12.80 34.39
CA ALA A 283 8.17 11.71 33.45
C ALA A 283 6.87 11.02 33.01
N ASP A 284 5.97 10.75 33.95
CA ASP A 284 4.66 10.15 33.65
C ASP A 284 3.78 11.11 32.84
N ASN A 285 3.84 12.41 33.16
CA ASN A 285 3.13 13.44 32.41
C ASN A 285 3.57 13.47 30.94
N LEU A 286 4.89 13.50 30.70
CA LEU A 286 5.42 13.46 29.34
C LEU A 286 5.01 12.17 28.60
N ALA A 287 5.09 11.00 29.26
CA ALA A 287 4.71 9.73 28.66
C ALA A 287 3.23 9.70 28.25
N ASN A 288 2.33 10.20 29.11
CA ASN A 288 0.90 10.30 28.81
C ASN A 288 0.61 11.34 27.72
N SER A 289 1.21 12.52 27.82
CA SER A 289 1.03 13.59 26.82
C SER A 289 1.48 13.17 25.42
N ARG A 290 2.50 12.30 25.29
CA ARG A 290 2.92 11.70 24.00
C ARG A 290 1.86 10.78 23.38
N ILE A 291 1.00 10.18 24.19
CA ILE A 291 -0.12 9.36 23.74
C ILE A 291 -1.30 10.29 23.39
N GLU A 292 -1.68 11.17 24.32
CA GLU A 292 -2.87 12.04 24.19
C GLU A 292 -2.77 13.03 23.02
N ILE A 293 -1.57 13.51 22.66
CA ILE A 293 -1.40 14.42 21.52
C ILE A 293 -1.82 13.79 20.18
N GLN A 294 -1.95 12.47 20.11
CA GLN A 294 -2.37 11.76 18.90
C GLN A 294 -3.90 11.78 18.71
N ASP A 295 -4.67 11.93 19.79
CA ASP A 295 -6.12 11.73 19.77
C ASP A 295 -6.85 12.70 18.83
N PRO A 296 -6.58 14.03 18.84
CA PRO A 296 -7.20 14.95 17.89
C PRO A 296 -6.90 14.56 16.43
N TYR A 297 -5.69 14.08 16.16
CA TYR A 297 -5.23 13.73 14.82
C TYR A 297 -5.76 12.40 14.31
N VAL A 298 -6.41 11.58 15.16
CA VAL A 298 -7.21 10.44 14.69
C VAL A 298 -8.31 10.93 13.74
N ALA A 299 -8.81 12.17 13.89
CA ALA A 299 -9.71 12.78 12.92
C ALA A 299 -9.09 12.88 11.51
N MET A 300 -7.79 13.20 11.40
CA MET A 300 -7.10 13.24 10.11
C MET A 300 -6.98 11.85 9.48
N LEU A 301 -6.76 10.81 10.30
CA LEU A 301 -6.82 9.41 9.87
C LEU A 301 -8.22 9.10 9.28
N PHE A 302 -9.30 9.42 9.99
CA PHE A 302 -10.66 9.22 9.49
C PHE A 302 -10.95 9.99 8.19
N VAL A 303 -10.58 11.27 8.12
CA VAL A 303 -10.73 12.10 6.91
C VAL A 303 -10.00 11.44 5.74
N SER A 304 -8.75 11.01 5.94
CA SER A 304 -8.00 10.34 4.88
C SER A 304 -8.69 9.04 4.42
N SER A 305 -9.32 8.29 5.33
CA SER A 305 -9.98 7.01 5.01
C SER A 305 -11.23 7.24 4.18
N LEU A 306 -12.05 8.24 4.55
CA LEU A 306 -13.20 8.66 3.77
C LEU A 306 -12.79 9.11 2.37
N LEU A 307 -11.75 9.94 2.27
CA LEU A 307 -11.22 10.38 0.98
C LEU A 307 -10.71 9.21 0.14
N ALA A 308 -10.09 8.19 0.75
CA ALA A 308 -9.63 6.99 0.06
C ALA A 308 -10.79 6.13 -0.48
N ILE A 309 -11.90 6.02 0.27
CA ILE A 309 -13.13 5.35 -0.18
C ILE A 309 -13.72 6.09 -1.39
N VAL A 310 -13.88 7.41 -1.30
CA VAL A 310 -14.41 8.23 -2.39
C VAL A 310 -13.48 8.20 -3.60
N LEU A 311 -12.17 8.25 -3.39
CA LEU A 311 -11.15 8.12 -4.43
C LEU A 311 -11.23 6.77 -5.14
N THR A 312 -11.43 5.70 -4.37
CA THR A 312 -11.66 4.36 -4.92
C THR A 312 -12.88 4.39 -5.82
N ALA A 313 -14.04 4.81 -5.32
CA ALA A 313 -15.28 4.87 -6.10
C ALA A 313 -15.13 5.72 -7.38
N ALA A 314 -14.54 6.91 -7.28
CA ALA A 314 -14.26 7.79 -8.42
C ALA A 314 -13.31 7.15 -9.44
N GLY A 315 -12.26 6.46 -8.98
CA GLY A 315 -11.33 5.73 -9.83
C GLY A 315 -11.99 4.56 -10.58
N LEU A 316 -12.96 3.89 -9.95
CA LEU A 316 -13.75 2.83 -10.60
C LEU A 316 -14.76 3.39 -11.60
N ALA A 317 -15.39 4.54 -11.30
CA ALA A 317 -16.39 5.19 -12.14
C ALA A 317 -15.78 5.84 -13.40
N THR A 318 -14.52 6.28 -13.34
CA THR A 318 -13.84 6.99 -14.44
C THR A 318 -13.00 6.07 -15.33
N ARG A 319 -13.31 4.78 -15.35
CA ARG A 319 -12.53 3.79 -16.12
C ARG A 319 -12.65 3.99 -17.62
N ARG A 320 -11.55 3.73 -18.32
CA ARG A 320 -11.51 3.68 -19.79
C ARG A 320 -12.12 2.38 -20.29
N SER A 321 -13.12 2.47 -21.17
CA SER A 321 -13.73 1.31 -21.83
C SER A 321 -12.77 0.68 -22.85
N PRO A 322 -12.63 -0.67 -22.90
CA PRO A 322 -11.76 -1.35 -23.87
C PRO A 322 -12.18 -1.14 -25.32
N LEU A 323 -13.49 -0.97 -25.57
CA LEU A 323 -14.10 -1.05 -26.90
C LEU A 323 -13.73 0.07 -27.88
N ARG A 324 -12.94 1.07 -27.47
CA ARG A 324 -12.63 2.23 -28.34
C ARG A 324 -11.32 2.08 -29.13
N SER A 325 -10.46 1.11 -28.80
CA SER A 325 -9.20 0.89 -29.54
C SER A 325 -9.38 0.08 -30.81
N ASP A 326 -10.31 -0.88 -30.82
CA ASP A 326 -10.39 -1.87 -31.91
C ASP A 326 -11.07 -1.29 -33.16
N LEU A 327 -11.98 -0.33 -33.00
CA LEU A 327 -12.65 0.35 -34.11
C LEU A 327 -11.81 1.44 -34.80
N ALA A 328 -10.65 1.79 -34.24
CA ALA A 328 -9.72 2.74 -34.86
C ALA A 328 -8.65 2.08 -35.74
N GLY A 329 -8.52 0.74 -35.67
CA GLY A 329 -7.56 -0.04 -36.47
C GLY A 329 -8.06 -0.47 -37.84
N ASP A 330 -9.37 -0.54 -38.06
CA ASP A 330 -9.98 -1.06 -39.31
C ASP A 330 -10.31 0.04 -40.34
N ARG A 331 -9.68 1.22 -40.26
CA ARG A 331 -9.72 2.23 -41.32
C ARG A 331 -8.33 2.44 -41.91
N VAL A 332 -7.81 1.42 -42.58
CA VAL A 332 -6.69 1.51 -43.54
C VAL A 332 -7.05 0.69 -44.76
#